data_AF-A0A7S2XRY5-F1
#
_entry.id   AF-A0A7S2XRY5-F1
#
_cell.length_a   1.000
_cell.length_b   1.000
_cell.length_c   1.000
_cell.angle_alpha   90.00
_cell.angle_beta   90.00
_cell.angle_gamma   90.00
#
_symmetry.space_group_name_H-M   'P 1'
#
loop_
_entity.id
_entity.type
_entity.pdbx_description
1 polymer ?
#
loop_
_entity_poly.entity_id
_entity_poly.type
_entity_poly.pdbx_seq_one_letter_code
_entity_poly.pdbx_strand_id
1 'polypeptide(L)'
;EFLSPKYMKILVDDALVQTIQSIRQTNEEGLFHTLPPLSSLDRLTESSLLLWDEYWKDARHRAQSLALHSSQKLNTAPRVPHSVSQSSHVEDGREALLAVIQCRLWVGFHPDQATEATIDLALLLERPFAVVPCCVFPCDFPQRMTLDGLRNVRHYPEFIPYLLAKDARIRTARLDFRDTQSARNLVLYMLPEDYTQAPPPMIDITIIS
;
A
#
# COMPACT_ATOMS: atom_id res chain seq x y z
N GLU A 1 -8.16 28.22 -11.11
CA GLU A 1 -8.65 26.93 -11.62
C GLU A 1 -7.93 25.81 -10.89
N PHE A 2 -8.65 24.90 -10.24
CA PHE A 2 -8.05 23.64 -9.81
C PHE A 2 -7.93 22.77 -11.06
N LEU A 3 -6.71 22.62 -11.58
CA LEU A 3 -6.43 21.62 -12.60
C LEU A 3 -6.94 20.26 -12.11
N SER A 4 -7.66 19.52 -12.96
CA SER A 4 -8.12 18.17 -12.63
C SER A 4 -6.93 17.35 -12.12
N PRO A 5 -7.02 16.70 -10.94
CA PRO A 5 -5.91 15.93 -10.41
C PRO A 5 -5.55 14.80 -11.38
N LYS A 6 -4.26 14.64 -11.65
CA LYS A 6 -3.78 13.43 -12.32
C LYS A 6 -4.01 12.23 -11.42
N TYR A 7 -4.37 11.09 -11.99
CA TYR A 7 -4.50 9.85 -11.24
C TYR A 7 -3.68 8.75 -11.90
N MET A 8 -3.12 7.87 -11.07
CA MET A 8 -2.35 6.71 -11.49
C MET A 8 -3.14 5.45 -11.14
N LYS A 9 -3.28 4.52 -12.09
CA LYS A 9 -3.76 3.17 -11.80
C LYS A 9 -2.56 2.23 -11.65
N ILE A 10 -2.25 1.91 -10.41
CA ILE A 10 -1.20 0.95 -10.05
C ILE A 10 -1.80 -0.07 -9.08
N LEU A 11 -1.38 -1.32 -9.21
CA LEU A 11 -1.69 -2.35 -8.21
C LEU A 11 -0.66 -2.21 -7.09
N VAL A 12 -1.13 -1.97 -5.87
CA VAL A 12 -0.27 -1.98 -4.68
C VAL A 12 -0.22 -3.42 -4.20
N ASP A 13 0.87 -4.11 -4.54
CA ASP A 13 1.10 -5.53 -4.29
C ASP A 13 2.55 -5.81 -3.85
N ASP A 14 2.85 -7.07 -3.53
CA ASP A 14 4.19 -7.49 -3.10
C ASP A 14 5.26 -7.17 -4.15
N ALA A 15 4.92 -7.22 -5.45
CA ALA A 15 5.84 -6.87 -6.53
C ALA A 15 6.25 -5.40 -6.46
N LEU A 16 5.29 -4.48 -6.22
CA LEU A 16 5.61 -3.06 -6.02
C LEU A 16 6.54 -2.87 -4.82
N VAL A 17 6.22 -3.51 -3.69
CA VAL A 17 7.02 -3.40 -2.45
C VAL A 17 8.44 -3.87 -2.71
N GLN A 18 8.62 -5.04 -3.34
CA GLN A 18 9.95 -5.57 -3.63
C GLN A 18 10.74 -4.71 -4.61
N THR A 19 10.11 -4.21 -5.68
CA THR A 19 10.76 -3.28 -6.62
C THR A 19 11.27 -2.04 -5.90
N ILE A 20 10.44 -1.40 -5.07
CA ILE A 20 10.85 -0.20 -4.31
C ILE A 20 11.95 -0.54 -3.29
N GLN A 21 11.91 -1.73 -2.68
CA GLN A 21 12.93 -2.16 -1.73
C GLN A 21 14.29 -2.36 -2.42
N SER A 22 14.31 -3.00 -3.58
CA SER A 22 15.53 -3.17 -4.38
C SER A 22 16.07 -1.82 -4.86
N ILE A 23 15.21 -0.90 -5.29
CA ILE A 23 15.61 0.47 -5.62
C ILE A 23 16.22 1.16 -4.38
N ARG A 24 15.61 1.03 -3.19
CA ARG A 24 16.17 1.62 -1.96
C ARG A 24 17.56 1.07 -1.63
N GLN A 25 17.79 -0.23 -1.86
CA GLN A 25 19.06 -0.90 -1.54
C GLN A 25 20.21 -0.53 -2.49
N THR A 26 19.92 -0.19 -3.74
CA THR A 26 20.94 0.11 -4.77
C THR A 26 21.29 1.60 -4.88
N ASN A 27 20.65 2.45 -4.08
CA ASN A 27 20.89 3.89 -4.05
C ASN A 27 21.44 4.35 -2.69
N GLU A 28 22.07 5.52 -2.65
CA GLU A 28 22.65 6.09 -1.43
C GLU A 28 21.61 6.20 -0.29
N GLU A 29 22.07 5.94 0.94
CA GLU A 29 21.27 6.18 2.14
C GLU A 29 20.76 7.63 2.16
N GLY A 30 19.46 7.81 2.38
CA GLY A 30 18.83 9.13 2.49
C GLY A 30 17.97 9.57 1.29
N LEU A 31 18.01 8.86 0.14
CA LEU A 31 17.13 9.19 -1.00
C LEU A 31 15.63 9.08 -0.66
N PHE A 32 15.28 8.23 0.30
CA PHE A 32 13.90 7.94 0.69
C PHE A 32 13.51 8.41 2.12
N HIS A 33 14.48 8.75 2.98
CA HIS A 33 14.26 9.12 4.39
C HIS A 33 13.66 10.52 4.60
N THR A 34 13.76 11.39 3.60
CA THR A 34 13.06 12.68 3.57
C THR A 34 12.16 12.70 2.35
N LEU A 35 11.26 13.69 2.22
CA LEU A 35 10.55 13.83 0.95
C LEU A 35 11.55 14.21 -0.12
N PRO A 36 11.83 13.31 -1.09
CA PRO A 36 12.85 13.58 -2.06
C PRO A 36 12.44 14.80 -2.89
N PRO A 37 13.31 15.80 -3.12
CA PRO A 37 13.03 16.84 -4.10
C PRO A 37 12.74 16.21 -5.48
N LEU A 38 12.05 16.94 -6.38
CA LEU A 38 11.72 16.42 -7.72
C LEU A 38 12.95 16.01 -8.53
N SER A 39 14.11 16.61 -8.25
CA SER A 39 15.42 16.24 -8.82
C SER A 39 15.99 14.92 -8.28
N SER A 40 15.36 14.29 -7.29
CA SER A 40 15.84 13.03 -6.73
C SER A 40 15.79 11.87 -7.70
N LEU A 41 14.99 11.93 -8.76
CA LEU A 41 15.09 10.92 -9.83
C LEU A 41 16.45 10.95 -10.53
N ASP A 42 17.10 12.11 -10.63
CA ASP A 42 18.40 12.25 -11.27
C ASP A 42 19.51 11.57 -10.46
N ARG A 43 19.22 11.24 -9.19
CA ARG A 43 20.13 10.52 -8.29
C ARG A 43 19.90 8.99 -8.33
N LEU A 44 18.90 8.51 -9.05
CA LEU A 44 18.67 7.08 -9.20
C LEU A 44 19.72 6.49 -10.13
N THR A 45 20.25 5.32 -9.76
CA THR A 45 21.12 4.56 -10.65
C THR A 45 20.35 4.09 -11.89
N GLU A 46 21.05 3.96 -13.03
CA GLU A 46 20.46 3.38 -14.25
C GLU A 46 19.84 2.00 -14.01
N SER A 47 20.46 1.17 -13.17
CA SER A 47 19.91 -0.12 -12.76
C SER A 47 18.57 -0.01 -12.04
N SER A 48 18.35 1.05 -11.26
CA SER A 48 17.09 1.29 -10.55
C SER A 48 15.98 1.71 -11.50
N LEU A 49 16.32 2.55 -12.48
CA LEU A 49 15.40 2.99 -13.52
C LEU A 49 14.98 1.82 -14.41
N LEU A 50 15.92 0.96 -14.81
CA LEU A 50 15.63 -0.26 -15.57
C LEU A 50 14.70 -1.20 -14.80
N LEU A 51 14.99 -1.45 -13.52
CA LEU A 51 14.15 -2.30 -12.67
C LEU A 51 12.72 -1.72 -12.54
N TRP A 52 12.61 -0.41 -12.35
CA TRP A 52 11.31 0.26 -12.32
C TRP A 52 10.57 0.17 -13.65
N ASP A 53 11.25 0.39 -14.78
CA ASP A 53 10.64 0.35 -16.10
C ASP A 53 10.10 -1.05 -16.44
N GLU A 54 10.81 -2.11 -16.04
CA GLU A 54 10.33 -3.49 -16.16
C GLU A 54 9.07 -3.69 -15.33
N TYR A 55 9.10 -3.34 -14.04
CA TYR A 55 7.93 -3.42 -13.17
C TYR A 55 6.74 -2.61 -13.73
N TRP A 56 6.97 -1.39 -14.19
CA TRP A 56 5.92 -0.48 -14.66
C TRP A 56 5.21 -1.03 -15.89
N LYS A 57 5.97 -1.60 -16.84
CA LYS A 57 5.41 -2.27 -18.02
C LYS A 57 4.49 -3.42 -17.60
N ASP A 58 4.96 -4.28 -16.70
CA ASP A 58 4.18 -5.42 -16.22
C ASP A 58 2.95 -5.00 -15.41
N ALA A 59 3.08 -4.00 -14.54
CA ALA A 59 1.98 -3.44 -13.78
C ALA A 59 0.89 -2.88 -14.71
N ARG A 60 1.27 -2.17 -15.78
CA ARG A 60 0.32 -1.67 -16.79
C ARG A 60 -0.38 -2.80 -17.54
N HIS A 61 0.35 -3.83 -17.96
CA HIS A 61 -0.27 -5.00 -18.60
C HIS A 61 -1.27 -5.70 -17.67
N ARG A 62 -0.92 -5.90 -16.40
CA ARG A 62 -1.83 -6.48 -15.39
C ARG A 62 -3.08 -5.62 -15.21
N ALA A 63 -2.92 -4.30 -15.07
CA ALA A 63 -4.03 -3.37 -14.92
C ALA A 63 -4.97 -3.36 -16.15
N GLN A 64 -4.42 -3.42 -17.36
CA GLN A 64 -5.20 -3.52 -18.60
C GLN A 64 -5.97 -4.83 -18.70
N SER A 65 -5.33 -5.96 -18.36
CA SER A 65 -5.98 -7.27 -18.35
C SER A 65 -7.18 -7.32 -17.40
N LEU A 66 -7.01 -6.79 -16.18
CA LEU A 66 -8.10 -6.67 -15.20
C LEU A 66 -9.24 -5.77 -15.69
N ALA A 67 -8.93 -4.65 -16.36
CA ALA A 67 -9.93 -3.75 -16.92
C ALA A 67 -10.76 -4.41 -18.04
N LEU A 68 -10.12 -5.21 -18.89
CA LEU A 68 -10.78 -5.99 -19.95
C LEU A 68 -11.73 -7.04 -19.34
N HIS A 69 -11.27 -7.79 -18.34
CA HIS A 69 -12.09 -8.80 -17.65
C HIS A 69 -13.26 -8.17 -16.88
N SER A 70 -13.07 -7.00 -16.27
CA SER A 70 -14.15 -6.26 -15.59
C SER A 70 -15.20 -5.74 -16.58
N SER A 71 -14.76 -5.22 -17.74
CA SER A 71 -15.67 -4.71 -18.78
C SER A 71 -16.52 -5.81 -19.40
N GLN A 72 -15.97 -7.03 -19.55
CA GLN A 72 -16.74 -8.19 -20.01
C GLN A 72 -17.80 -8.64 -19.00
N LYS A 73 -17.60 -8.40 -17.69
CA LYS A 73 -18.59 -8.71 -16.63
C LYS A 73 -19.69 -7.65 -16.48
N LEU A 74 -19.48 -6.41 -16.96
CA LEU A 74 -20.39 -5.27 -16.73
C LEU A 74 -21.44 -5.00 -17.83
N ASN A 75 -21.63 -5.90 -18.79
CA ASN A 75 -22.57 -5.73 -19.92
C ASN A 75 -24.08 -5.79 -19.54
N THR A 76 -24.51 -5.42 -18.32
CA THR A 76 -25.91 -5.51 -17.88
C THR A 76 -26.52 -4.26 -17.23
N ALA A 77 -25.88 -3.08 -17.25
CA ALA A 77 -26.52 -1.86 -16.74
C ALA A 77 -26.23 -0.59 -17.57
N PRO A 78 -27.24 0.26 -17.85
CA PRO A 78 -27.06 1.51 -18.60
C PRO A 78 -26.33 2.56 -17.75
N ARG A 79 -25.21 3.09 -18.27
CA ARG A 79 -24.44 4.16 -17.62
C ARG A 79 -25.06 5.53 -17.89
N VAL A 80 -25.36 6.26 -16.82
CA VAL A 80 -25.71 7.70 -16.86
C VAL A 80 -24.43 8.51 -17.12
N PRO A 81 -24.41 9.43 -18.09
CA PRO A 81 -23.22 10.22 -18.40
C PRO A 81 -23.08 11.36 -17.39
N HIS A 82 -22.40 11.12 -16.28
CA HIS A 82 -21.82 12.22 -15.52
C HIS A 82 -20.56 12.70 -16.25
N SER A 83 -20.52 13.99 -16.57
CA SER A 83 -19.37 14.69 -17.15
C SER A 83 -18.19 14.64 -16.17
N VAL A 84 -17.42 13.55 -16.21
CA VAL A 84 -16.15 13.43 -15.51
C VAL A 84 -15.19 14.39 -16.19
N SER A 85 -14.80 15.45 -15.48
CA SER A 85 -13.67 16.31 -15.85
C SER A 85 -12.52 15.41 -16.28
N GLN A 86 -11.95 15.61 -17.47
CA GLN A 86 -10.85 14.82 -18.00
C GLN A 86 -9.64 14.92 -17.06
N SER A 87 -9.57 14.04 -16.07
CA SER A 87 -8.39 13.84 -15.25
C SER A 87 -7.38 13.10 -16.12
N SER A 88 -6.22 13.70 -16.37
CA SER A 88 -5.17 13.06 -17.18
C SER A 88 -4.51 11.94 -16.40
N HIS A 89 -4.57 10.73 -16.93
CA HIS A 89 -3.97 9.53 -16.35
C HIS A 89 -2.42 9.61 -16.42
N VAL A 90 -1.73 9.13 -15.39
CA VAL A 90 -0.26 9.00 -15.42
C VAL A 90 0.13 7.84 -16.35
N GLU A 91 0.80 8.15 -17.45
CA GLU A 91 1.26 7.15 -18.43
C GLU A 91 2.77 6.91 -18.38
N ASP A 92 3.51 7.95 -18.01
CA ASP A 92 4.96 7.94 -17.93
C ASP A 92 5.44 7.18 -16.68
N GLY A 93 6.42 6.30 -16.87
CA GLY A 93 6.97 5.48 -15.79
C GLY A 93 7.70 6.31 -14.74
N ARG A 94 8.45 7.35 -15.14
CA ARG A 94 9.18 8.20 -14.19
C ARG A 94 8.23 9.05 -13.36
N GLU A 95 7.17 9.58 -13.97
CA GLU A 95 6.08 10.26 -13.27
C GLU A 95 5.39 9.31 -12.26
N ALA A 96 5.16 8.05 -12.63
CA ALA A 96 4.62 7.04 -11.74
C ALA A 96 5.55 6.74 -10.55
N LEU A 97 6.86 6.57 -10.80
CA LEU A 97 7.85 6.36 -9.74
C LEU A 97 7.89 7.53 -8.77
N LEU A 98 7.95 8.76 -9.31
CA LEU A 98 7.89 9.99 -8.51
C LEU A 98 6.66 10.03 -7.63
N ALA A 99 5.48 9.74 -8.20
CA ALA A 99 4.24 9.73 -7.46
C ALA A 99 4.27 8.74 -6.28
N VAL A 100 4.85 7.55 -6.47
CA VAL A 100 5.01 6.55 -5.40
C VAL A 100 5.98 7.03 -4.31
N ILE A 101 7.18 7.46 -4.68
CA ILE A 101 8.26 7.76 -3.70
C ILE A 101 8.06 9.11 -2.98
N GLN A 102 7.35 10.04 -3.63
CA GLN A 102 6.97 11.33 -3.06
C GLN A 102 5.59 11.31 -2.40
N CYS A 103 4.89 10.18 -2.43
CA CYS A 103 3.63 10.03 -1.71
C CYS A 103 3.84 10.39 -0.24
N ARG A 104 3.07 11.35 0.25
CA ARG A 104 3.20 11.88 1.62
C ARG A 104 2.33 11.14 2.64
N LEU A 105 1.34 10.40 2.16
CA LEU A 105 0.36 9.71 2.98
C LEU A 105 -0.26 8.58 2.16
N TRP A 106 -0.24 7.38 2.73
CA TRP A 106 -0.95 6.23 2.18
C TRP A 106 -2.29 6.06 2.89
N VAL A 107 -3.40 6.10 2.15
CA VAL A 107 -4.74 5.86 2.71
C VAL A 107 -5.40 4.70 2.00
N GLY A 108 -5.88 3.73 2.78
CA GLY A 108 -6.61 2.59 2.26
C GLY A 108 -7.91 2.39 3.01
N PHE A 109 -9.06 2.64 2.35
CA PHE A 109 -10.36 2.35 2.92
C PHE A 109 -10.96 1.12 2.23
N HIS A 110 -10.89 -0.03 2.90
CA HIS A 110 -11.11 -1.35 2.29
C HIS A 110 -10.20 -1.65 1.09
N PRO A 111 -8.86 -1.56 1.24
CA PRO A 111 -7.93 -1.93 0.19
C PRO A 111 -7.82 -3.46 0.13
N ASP A 112 -8.85 -4.12 -0.38
CA ASP A 112 -8.88 -5.57 -0.59
C ASP A 112 -7.63 -6.03 -1.35
N GLN A 113 -6.99 -7.10 -0.89
CA GLN A 113 -5.71 -7.65 -1.38
C GLN A 113 -4.48 -6.71 -1.23
N ALA A 114 -4.66 -5.38 -1.26
CA ALA A 114 -3.60 -4.38 -1.16
C ALA A 114 -3.30 -3.91 0.28
N THR A 115 -4.08 -4.35 1.27
CA THR A 115 -3.99 -3.90 2.68
C THR A 115 -2.57 -4.04 3.24
N GLU A 116 -1.98 -5.22 3.11
CA GLU A 116 -0.65 -5.50 3.64
C GLU A 116 0.43 -4.75 2.84
N ALA A 117 0.43 -4.86 1.51
CA ALA A 117 1.39 -4.19 0.65
C ALA A 117 1.38 -2.67 0.84
N THR A 118 0.23 -2.07 1.15
CA THR A 118 0.12 -0.64 1.49
C THR A 118 0.87 -0.32 2.78
N ILE A 119 0.72 -1.14 3.81
CA ILE A 119 1.44 -0.98 5.09
C ILE A 119 2.93 -1.20 4.87
N ASP A 120 3.33 -2.25 4.16
CA ASP A 120 4.74 -2.54 3.86
C ASP A 120 5.41 -1.41 3.09
N LEU A 121 4.73 -0.88 2.06
CA LEU A 121 5.27 0.22 1.27
C LEU A 121 5.38 1.51 2.10
N ALA A 122 4.41 1.79 2.97
CA ALA A 122 4.45 2.94 3.86
C ALA A 122 5.59 2.82 4.88
N LEU A 123 5.80 1.64 5.48
CA LEU A 123 6.93 1.37 6.38
C LEU A 123 8.27 1.47 5.64
N LEU A 124 8.37 0.89 4.44
CA LEU A 124 9.56 0.92 3.60
C LEU A 124 9.95 2.35 3.17
N LEU A 125 8.98 3.24 2.98
CA LEU A 125 9.23 4.63 2.59
C LEU A 125 9.22 5.60 3.79
N GLU A 126 9.02 5.09 5.00
CA GLU A 126 8.84 5.88 6.23
C GLU A 126 7.78 6.98 6.04
N ARG A 127 6.64 6.60 5.46
CA ARG A 127 5.52 7.50 5.14
C ARG A 127 4.33 7.21 6.05
N PRO A 128 3.69 8.25 6.60
CA PRO A 128 2.44 8.10 7.32
C PRO A 128 1.42 7.29 6.52
N PHE A 129 0.60 6.52 7.22
CA PHE A 129 -0.48 5.77 6.60
C PHE A 129 -1.70 5.68 7.50
N ALA A 130 -2.85 5.44 6.89
CA ALA A 130 -4.09 5.07 7.57
C ALA A 130 -4.84 4.04 6.71
N VAL A 131 -4.99 2.83 7.23
CA VAL A 131 -5.60 1.71 6.50
C VAL A 131 -6.71 1.08 7.33
N VAL A 132 -7.83 0.75 6.69
CA VAL A 132 -8.94 -0.02 7.28
C VAL A 132 -8.92 -1.43 6.69
N PRO A 133 -8.36 -2.43 7.42
CA PRO A 133 -8.39 -3.82 6.97
C PRO A 133 -9.83 -4.36 7.01
N CYS A 134 -10.22 -5.13 5.98
CA CYS A 134 -11.55 -5.76 5.90
C CYS A 134 -11.50 -7.26 5.62
N CYS A 135 -10.87 -7.66 4.52
CA CYS A 135 -10.85 -9.02 4.01
C CYS A 135 -9.44 -9.63 4.11
N VAL A 136 -9.37 -10.93 4.41
CA VAL A 136 -8.11 -11.62 4.73
C VAL A 136 -7.47 -12.32 3.52
N PHE A 137 -8.28 -12.79 2.56
CA PHE A 137 -7.85 -13.47 1.35
C PHE A 137 -6.83 -14.62 1.58
N PRO A 138 -7.11 -15.61 2.42
CA PRO A 138 -6.14 -16.65 2.78
C PRO A 138 -5.67 -17.53 1.61
N CYS A 139 -6.46 -17.63 0.54
CA CYS A 139 -6.06 -18.35 -0.67
C CYS A 139 -5.02 -17.57 -1.49
N ASP A 140 -5.09 -16.24 -1.47
CA ASP A 140 -4.15 -15.37 -2.19
C ASP A 140 -2.87 -15.14 -1.38
N PHE A 141 -2.97 -15.21 -0.05
CA PHE A 141 -1.85 -15.00 0.87
C PHE A 141 -1.63 -16.19 1.82
N PRO A 142 -1.41 -17.41 1.28
CA PRO A 142 -1.25 -18.61 2.09
C PRO A 142 -0.01 -18.55 3.01
N GLN A 143 0.97 -17.72 2.70
CA GLN A 143 2.21 -17.57 3.48
C GLN A 143 2.04 -16.82 4.82
N ARG A 144 0.92 -16.13 5.05
CA ARG A 144 0.70 -15.38 6.30
C ARG A 144 0.55 -16.34 7.47
N MET A 145 1.33 -16.15 8.52
CA MET A 145 1.30 -16.99 9.72
C MET A 145 0.80 -16.21 10.94
N THR A 146 0.11 -16.88 11.85
CA THR A 146 -0.23 -16.34 13.18
C THR A 146 1.04 -16.01 13.96
N LEU A 147 0.94 -15.17 15.00
CA LEU A 147 2.11 -14.70 15.76
C LEU A 147 2.91 -15.83 16.43
N ASP A 148 2.25 -16.94 16.76
CA ASP A 148 2.88 -18.17 17.27
C ASP A 148 3.54 -19.03 16.18
N GLY A 149 3.36 -18.68 14.91
CA GLY A 149 3.87 -19.42 13.75
C GLY A 149 3.20 -20.77 13.51
N LEU A 150 2.13 -21.12 14.24
CA LEU A 150 1.55 -22.46 14.21
C LEU A 150 0.52 -22.66 13.10
N ARG A 151 -0.13 -21.59 12.63
CA ARG A 151 -1.24 -21.66 11.66
C ARG A 151 -1.17 -20.51 10.67
N ASN A 152 -1.77 -20.71 9.51
CA ASN A 152 -1.94 -19.62 8.54
C ASN A 152 -3.03 -18.66 9.00
N VAL A 153 -2.86 -17.37 8.73
CA VAL A 153 -3.88 -16.33 8.98
C VAL A 153 -5.06 -16.56 8.04
N ARG A 154 -6.23 -16.86 8.58
CA ARG A 154 -7.45 -17.13 7.79
C ARG A 154 -8.62 -16.25 8.16
N HIS A 155 -8.62 -15.71 9.38
CA HIS A 155 -9.73 -14.94 9.91
C HIS A 155 -9.31 -13.54 10.34
N TYR A 156 -10.27 -12.63 10.32
CA TYR A 156 -10.03 -11.23 10.66
C TYR A 156 -9.35 -11.02 12.03
N PRO A 157 -9.72 -11.76 13.10
CA PRO A 157 -9.05 -11.64 14.40
C PRO A 157 -7.58 -12.08 14.39
N GLU A 158 -7.16 -12.87 13.41
CA GLU A 158 -5.76 -13.29 13.22
C GLU A 158 -5.00 -12.27 12.35
N PHE A 159 -5.71 -11.65 11.40
CA PHE A 159 -5.12 -10.71 10.45
C PHE A 159 -4.73 -9.38 11.10
N ILE A 160 -5.52 -8.89 12.06
CA ILE A 160 -5.19 -7.64 12.76
C ILE A 160 -3.88 -7.76 13.56
N PRO A 161 -3.69 -8.75 14.45
CA PRO A 161 -2.41 -8.95 15.14
C PRO A 161 -1.24 -9.18 14.18
N TYR A 162 -1.46 -9.92 13.08
CA TYR A 162 -0.44 -10.11 12.04
C TYR A 162 0.06 -8.78 11.46
N LEU A 163 -0.86 -7.86 11.10
CA LEU A 163 -0.50 -6.54 10.59
C LEU A 163 0.17 -5.66 11.65
N LEU A 164 -0.31 -5.70 12.90
CA LEU A 164 0.28 -4.94 14.01
C LEU A 164 1.71 -5.41 14.35
N ALA A 165 2.03 -6.68 14.14
CA ALA A 165 3.37 -7.21 14.38
C ALA A 165 4.42 -6.75 13.36
N LYS A 166 4.00 -6.09 12.26
CA LYS A 166 4.92 -5.58 11.24
C LYS A 166 5.74 -4.40 11.74
N ASP A 167 5.20 -3.59 12.66
CA ASP A 167 5.95 -2.56 13.38
C ASP A 167 5.25 -2.23 14.71
N ALA A 168 5.99 -2.27 15.82
CA ALA A 168 5.46 -2.06 17.17
C ALA A 168 4.90 -0.64 17.41
N ARG A 169 5.16 0.29 16.49
CA ARG A 169 4.70 1.68 16.56
C ARG A 169 3.36 1.89 15.84
N ILE A 170 2.83 0.87 15.16
CA ILE A 170 1.52 0.95 14.51
C ILE A 170 0.44 1.16 15.57
N ARG A 171 -0.35 2.22 15.38
CA ARG A 171 -1.45 2.60 16.27
C ARG A 171 -2.78 2.08 15.74
N THR A 172 -3.77 2.03 16.62
CA THR A 172 -5.15 1.69 16.26
C THR A 172 -6.13 2.81 16.63
N ALA A 173 -7.13 3.03 15.79
CA ALA A 173 -8.27 3.90 16.06
C ALA A 173 -9.55 3.26 15.53
N ARG A 174 -10.71 3.76 15.94
CA ARG A 174 -12.01 3.31 15.41
C ARG A 174 -12.72 4.47 14.74
N LEU A 175 -13.23 4.22 13.53
CA LEU A 175 -14.10 5.15 12.82
C LEU A 175 -15.52 5.06 13.40
N ASP A 176 -16.14 6.22 13.56
CA ASP A 176 -17.50 6.34 14.08
C ASP A 176 -18.52 6.07 12.96
N PHE A 177 -18.71 4.78 12.67
CA PHE A 177 -19.74 4.29 11.77
C PHE A 177 -20.77 3.46 12.54
N ARG A 178 -21.94 3.27 11.93
CA ARG A 178 -22.95 2.36 12.47
C ARG A 178 -22.36 0.95 12.56
N ASP A 179 -22.22 0.45 13.80
CA ASP A 179 -21.77 -0.92 14.03
C ASP A 179 -22.81 -1.91 13.49
N THR A 180 -22.37 -2.77 12.57
CA THR A 180 -23.11 -3.93 12.06
C THR A 180 -22.24 -5.17 12.26
N GLN A 181 -22.81 -6.38 12.14
CA GLN A 181 -22.04 -7.62 12.32
C GLN A 181 -20.84 -7.75 11.35
N SER A 182 -20.94 -7.13 10.16
CA SER A 182 -19.89 -7.12 9.15
C SER A 182 -19.08 -5.83 9.11
N ALA A 183 -19.36 -4.85 9.98
CA ALA A 183 -18.66 -3.58 9.95
C ALA A 183 -17.16 -3.78 10.21
N ARG A 184 -16.35 -3.00 9.49
CA ARG A 184 -14.91 -2.91 9.64
C ARG A 184 -14.58 -1.44 9.84
N ASN A 185 -14.42 -1.07 11.10
CA ASN A 185 -14.17 0.31 11.51
C ASN A 185 -12.84 0.49 12.23
N LEU A 186 -12.02 -0.56 12.34
CA LEU A 186 -10.67 -0.46 12.89
C LEU A 186 -9.72 0.13 11.84
N VAL A 187 -9.06 1.21 12.20
CA VAL A 187 -7.99 1.84 11.42
C VAL A 187 -6.66 1.46 12.04
N LEU A 188 -5.73 0.96 11.23
CA LEU A 188 -4.31 0.86 11.55
C LEU A 188 -3.62 2.08 10.96
N TYR A 189 -2.80 2.79 11.73
CA TYR A 189 -2.17 4.00 11.26
C TYR A 189 -0.82 4.29 11.91
N MET A 190 0.00 5.08 11.23
CA MET A 190 1.20 5.71 11.77
C MET A 190 1.24 7.18 11.34
N LEU A 191 1.72 8.04 12.25
CA LEU A 191 1.96 9.46 12.03
C LEU A 191 3.45 9.70 11.72
N PRO A 192 3.82 10.88 11.18
CA PRO A 192 5.23 11.21 10.94
C PRO A 192 6.12 11.03 12.17
N GLU A 193 5.61 11.37 13.35
CA GLU A 193 6.37 11.34 14.60
C GLU A 193 6.67 9.92 15.07
N ASP A 194 5.89 8.91 14.64
CA ASP A 194 6.13 7.52 15.00
C ASP A 194 7.45 7.01 14.40
N TYR A 195 7.81 7.45 13.19
CA TYR A 195 9.07 7.04 12.56
C TYR A 195 10.31 7.54 13.29
N THR A 196 10.19 8.63 14.04
CA THR A 196 11.29 9.22 14.81
C THR A 196 11.46 8.63 16.21
N GLN A 197 10.46 7.87 16.69
CA GLN A 197 10.49 7.25 18.01
C GLN A 197 11.21 5.90 17.94
N ALA A 198 12.02 5.62 18.97
CA ALA A 198 12.52 4.27 19.18
C ALA A 198 11.31 3.32 19.37
N PRO A 199 11.31 2.13 18.74
CA PRO A 199 10.25 1.18 18.94
C PRO A 199 10.13 0.84 20.44
N PRO A 200 8.90 0.73 20.99
CA PRO A 200 8.73 0.33 22.38
C PRO A 200 9.39 -1.04 22.60
N PRO A 201 9.95 -1.30 23.79
CA PRO A 201 10.51 -2.61 24.10
C PRO A 201 9.43 -3.67 23.86
N MET A 202 9.74 -4.70 23.05
CA MET A 202 8.80 -5.79 22.82
C MET A 202 8.47 -6.44 24.16
N ILE A 203 7.18 -6.44 24.51
CA ILE A 203 6.69 -7.19 25.67
C ILE A 203 6.82 -8.67 25.30
N ASP A 204 7.70 -9.37 26.01
CA ASP A 204 7.84 -10.82 25.89
C ASP A 204 6.56 -11.48 26.42
N ILE A 205 5.69 -11.94 25.50
CA ILE A 205 4.38 -12.54 25.83
C ILE A 205 4.54 -13.93 26.47
N THR A 206 5.77 -14.43 26.62
CA THR A 206 6.08 -15.73 27.23
C THR A 206 5.78 -15.78 28.75
N ILE A 207 5.44 -14.68 29.41
CA ILE A 207 5.22 -14.63 30.88
C ILE A 207 3.72 -14.73 31.28
N ILE A 208 2.78 -14.84 30.33
CA ILE A 208 1.36 -15.08 30.66
C ILE A 208 0.96 -16.49 30.20
N SER A 209 1.36 -17.50 30.98
CA SER A 209 0.83 -18.87 30.94
C SER A 209 0.86 -19.49 32.33
#